data_AF-A0A932RPG6-F1
#
_entry.id   AF-A0A932RPG6-F1
#
_cell.length_a   1.000
_cell.length_b   1.000
_cell.length_c   1.000
_cell.angle_alpha   90.00
_cell.angle_beta   90.00
_cell.angle_gamma   90.00
#
_symmetry.space_group_name_H-M   'P 1'
#
loop_
_entity.id
_entity.type
_entity.pdbx_description
1 polymer ?
#
loop_
_entity_poly.entity_id
_entity_poly.type
_entity_poly.pdbx_seq_one_letter_code
_entity_poly.pdbx_strand_id
1 'polypeptide(L)'
;MHPTDKAARVAGAVYLSMAVTAPFSLIYIPRTLIVRGDATATANNILAHETLFRLGIVADVISSVIFIFLVLALYRLLSGVNKTHASLMVALVLVSVAVGFMNVVNNIAALTLFRGADFLSVFNKGQLDALAMLFLRLHSQGLVINEMFWGLWLFPFGVLVMRSGFLPRILGVWLIINCFAYVALSFTGLLLPQYNDVAFRIAFPALFGEMAIVLWLLIKGAKPQPLDAAASSSAGG
;
A
#
# COMPACT_ATOMS: atom_id res chain seq x y z
N MET A 1 -21.41 -2.23 22.31
CA MET A 1 -20.32 -1.66 21.51
C MET A 1 -20.95 -0.76 20.46
N HIS A 2 -20.57 0.52 20.36
CA HIS A 2 -21.17 1.40 19.36
C HIS A 2 -20.90 0.88 17.94
N PRO A 3 -21.84 1.02 16.98
CA PRO A 3 -21.65 0.57 15.60
C PRO A 3 -20.37 1.13 14.96
N THR A 4 -20.03 2.38 15.29
CA THR A 4 -18.84 3.10 14.83
C THR A 4 -17.53 2.47 15.33
N ASP A 5 -17.51 2.01 16.59
CA ASP A 5 -16.35 1.32 17.17
C ASP A 5 -16.10 -0.04 16.51
N LYS A 6 -17.17 -0.80 16.24
CA LYS A 6 -17.04 -2.09 15.53
C LYS A 6 -16.53 -1.88 14.11
N ALA A 7 -17.05 -0.88 13.39
CA ALA A 7 -16.59 -0.55 12.05
C ALA A 7 -15.12 -0.11 12.02
N ALA A 8 -14.69 0.72 12.97
CA ALA A 8 -13.29 1.15 13.08
C ALA A 8 -12.32 -0.01 13.36
N ARG A 9 -12.69 -0.96 14.23
CA ARG A 9 -11.86 -2.14 14.50
C ARG A 9 -11.76 -3.08 13.31
N VAL A 10 -12.86 -3.27 12.57
CA VAL A 10 -12.83 -4.05 11.32
C VAL A 10 -11.92 -3.36 10.30
N ALA A 11 -12.05 -2.05 10.10
CA ALA A 11 -11.17 -1.29 9.23
C ALA A 11 -9.70 -1.42 9.67
N GLY A 12 -9.41 -1.28 10.97
CA GLY A 12 -8.07 -1.47 11.53
C GLY A 12 -7.50 -2.88 11.32
N ALA A 13 -8.31 -3.92 11.47
CA ALA A 13 -7.89 -5.31 11.25
C ALA A 13 -7.59 -5.60 9.77
N VAL A 14 -8.44 -5.12 8.86
CA VAL A 14 -8.21 -5.23 7.40
C VAL A 14 -6.93 -4.48 7.03
N TYR A 15 -6.74 -3.28 7.58
CA TYR A 15 -5.53 -2.50 7.33
C TYR A 15 -4.27 -3.18 7.87
N LEU A 16 -4.34 -3.76 9.07
CA LEU A 16 -3.21 -4.53 9.62
C LEU A 16 -2.86 -5.73 8.74
N SER A 17 -3.87 -6.44 8.20
CA SER A 17 -3.61 -7.57 7.30
C SER A 17 -2.82 -7.13 6.06
N MET A 18 -3.17 -5.98 5.47
CA MET A 18 -2.43 -5.39 4.36
C MET A 18 -1.00 -4.99 4.76
N ALA A 19 -0.83 -4.41 5.95
CA ALA A 19 0.47 -4.01 6.48
C ALA A 19 1.41 -5.20 6.75
N VAL A 20 0.87 -6.42 6.88
CA VAL A 20 1.65 -7.66 7.02
C VAL A 20 1.88 -8.33 5.66
N THR A 21 0.89 -8.37 4.77
CA THR A 21 1.02 -9.04 3.47
C THR A 21 1.88 -8.26 2.49
N ALA A 22 1.81 -6.92 2.49
CA ALA A 22 2.55 -6.09 1.54
C ALA A 22 4.08 -6.20 1.70
N PRO A 23 4.69 -6.12 2.91
CA PRO A 23 6.14 -6.30 3.07
C PRO A 23 6.66 -7.67 2.63
N PHE A 24 5.85 -8.73 2.74
CA PHE A 24 6.24 -10.06 2.27
C PHE A 24 6.52 -10.05 0.75
N SER A 25 5.61 -9.50 -0.04
CA SER A 25 5.80 -9.42 -1.49
C SER A 25 6.81 -8.33 -1.90
N LEU A 26 6.76 -7.16 -1.26
CA LEU A 26 7.57 -5.99 -1.68
C LEU A 26 9.02 -6.02 -1.20
N ILE A 27 9.30 -6.70 -0.08
CA ILE A 27 10.62 -6.67 0.56
C ILE A 27 11.22 -8.07 0.60
N TYR A 28 10.53 -9.04 1.19
CA TYR A 28 11.11 -10.37 1.43
C TYR A 28 11.39 -11.13 0.14
N ILE A 29 10.45 -11.16 -0.81
CA ILE A 29 10.62 -11.90 -2.07
C ILE A 29 11.73 -11.32 -2.95
N PRO A 30 11.74 -10.01 -3.28
CA PRO A 30 12.82 -9.42 -4.07
C PRO A 30 14.18 -9.58 -3.43
N ARG A 31 14.28 -9.43 -2.10
CA ARG A 31 15.55 -9.58 -1.38
C ARG A 31 16.08 -11.01 -1.42
N THR A 32 15.19 -12.00 -1.36
CA THR A 32 15.56 -13.43 -1.34
C THR A 32 15.89 -13.95 -2.74
N LEU A 33 15.18 -13.48 -3.77
CA LEU A 33 15.20 -14.13 -5.10
C LEU A 33 15.96 -13.34 -6.18
N ILE A 34 16.13 -12.02 -6.04
CA ILE A 34 16.72 -11.19 -7.10
C ILE A 34 18.20 -10.92 -6.82
N VAL A 35 19.06 -11.33 -7.74
CA VAL A 35 20.49 -11.03 -7.72
C VAL A 35 20.73 -9.77 -8.56
N ARG A 36 21.07 -8.67 -7.89
CA ARG A 36 21.27 -7.37 -8.57
C ARG A 36 22.40 -7.46 -9.59
N GLY A 37 22.08 -7.18 -10.85
CA GLY A 37 23.05 -7.16 -11.94
C GLY A 37 23.29 -8.50 -12.64
N ASP A 38 22.67 -9.59 -12.17
CA ASP A 38 22.81 -10.92 -12.77
C ASP A 38 21.44 -11.55 -13.06
N ALA A 39 21.07 -11.51 -14.35
CA ALA A 39 19.80 -12.05 -14.82
C ALA A 39 19.76 -13.58 -14.76
N THR A 40 20.87 -14.25 -15.05
CA THR A 40 20.97 -15.71 -15.06
C THR A 40 20.90 -16.27 -13.64
N ALA A 41 21.63 -15.67 -12.69
CA ALA A 41 21.53 -16.06 -11.29
C ALA A 41 20.14 -15.81 -10.70
N THR A 42 19.50 -14.69 -11.07
CA THR A 42 18.11 -14.39 -10.70
C THR A 42 17.14 -15.45 -11.27
N ALA A 43 17.28 -15.80 -12.55
CA ALA A 43 16.48 -16.84 -13.19
C ALA A 43 16.59 -18.18 -12.45
N ASN A 44 17.82 -18.61 -12.16
CA ASN A 44 18.10 -19.85 -11.44
C ASN A 44 17.50 -19.84 -10.04
N ASN A 45 17.63 -18.74 -9.29
CA ASN A 45 17.05 -18.62 -7.96
C ASN A 45 15.52 -18.68 -7.97
N ILE A 46 14.88 -17.96 -8.90
CA ILE A 46 13.42 -17.95 -9.05
C ILE A 46 12.90 -19.31 -9.46
N LEU A 47 13.55 -20.01 -10.41
CA LEU A 47 13.14 -21.34 -10.82
C LEU A 47 13.35 -22.38 -9.72
N ALA A 48 14.44 -22.28 -8.95
CA ALA A 48 14.69 -23.15 -7.79
C ALA A 48 13.66 -22.94 -6.67
N HIS A 49 13.10 -21.73 -6.55
CA HIS A 49 12.11 -21.36 -5.54
C HIS A 49 10.79 -20.88 -6.18
N GLU A 50 10.33 -21.54 -7.24
CA GLU A 50 9.19 -21.09 -8.04
C GLU A 50 7.92 -20.90 -7.21
N THR A 51 7.65 -21.82 -6.28
CA THR A 51 6.49 -21.71 -5.37
C THR A 51 6.54 -20.42 -4.55
N LEU A 52 7.72 -20.02 -4.07
CA LEU A 52 7.87 -18.78 -3.28
C LEU A 52 7.57 -17.55 -4.14
N PHE A 53 8.05 -17.53 -5.39
CA PHE A 53 7.76 -16.44 -6.33
C PHE A 53 6.27 -16.36 -6.67
N ARG A 54 5.62 -17.51 -6.90
CA ARG A 54 4.16 -17.59 -7.13
C ARG A 54 3.35 -17.13 -5.92
N LEU A 55 3.79 -17.45 -4.70
CA LEU A 55 3.16 -16.94 -3.48
C LEU A 55 3.25 -15.42 -3.38
N GLY A 56 4.34 -14.81 -3.89
CA GLY A 56 4.45 -13.36 -4.03
C GLY A 56 3.41 -12.75 -4.97
N ILE A 57 3.28 -13.33 -6.17
CA ILE A 57 2.26 -12.92 -7.15
C ILE A 57 0.86 -12.97 -6.53
N VAL A 58 0.54 -14.07 -5.83
CA VAL A 58 -0.75 -14.22 -5.15
C VAL A 58 -0.91 -13.20 -4.02
N ALA A 59 0.16 -12.94 -3.25
CA ALA A 59 0.14 -11.95 -2.18
C ALA A 59 -0.11 -10.52 -2.71
N ASP A 60 0.43 -10.14 -3.88
CA ASP A 60 0.14 -8.85 -4.51
C ASP A 60 -1.33 -8.70 -4.90
N VAL A 61 -1.90 -9.76 -5.51
CA VAL A 61 -3.32 -9.79 -5.91
C VAL A 61 -4.22 -9.70 -4.67
N ILE A 62 -3.94 -10.51 -3.65
CA ILE A 62 -4.71 -10.51 -2.40
C ILE A 62 -4.60 -9.15 -1.70
N SER A 63 -3.40 -8.56 -1.63
CA SER A 63 -3.19 -7.25 -1.00
C SER A 63 -3.97 -6.15 -1.73
N SER A 64 -4.04 -6.20 -3.07
CA SER A 64 -4.84 -5.29 -3.88
C SER A 64 -6.34 -5.40 -3.58
N VAL A 65 -6.84 -6.63 -3.42
CA VAL A 65 -8.24 -6.89 -3.02
C VAL A 65 -8.52 -6.41 -1.60
N ILE A 66 -7.63 -6.69 -0.65
CA ILE A 66 -7.72 -6.20 0.73
C ILE A 66 -7.79 -4.67 0.76
N PHE A 67 -7.03 -3.99 -0.09
CA PHE A 67 -7.01 -2.54 -0.16
C PHE A 67 -8.36 -1.94 -0.61
N ILE A 68 -9.06 -2.60 -1.53
CA ILE A 68 -10.45 -2.22 -1.89
C ILE A 68 -11.36 -2.31 -0.66
N PHE A 69 -11.34 -3.45 0.05
CA PHE A 69 -12.20 -3.62 1.23
C PHE A 69 -11.85 -2.63 2.34
N LEU A 70 -10.56 -2.34 2.52
CA LEU A 70 -10.08 -1.33 3.46
C LEU A 70 -10.68 0.04 3.15
N VAL A 71 -10.54 0.53 1.91
CA VAL A 71 -11.02 1.88 1.57
C VAL A 71 -12.53 1.99 1.65
N LEU A 72 -13.26 0.91 1.34
CA LEU A 72 -14.72 0.85 1.51
C LEU A 72 -15.12 0.86 2.99
N ALA A 73 -14.39 0.17 3.86
CA ALA A 73 -14.61 0.22 5.30
C ALA A 73 -14.35 1.63 5.86
N LEU A 74 -13.26 2.27 5.43
CA LEU A 74 -12.94 3.65 5.80
C LEU A 74 -13.96 4.65 5.24
N TYR A 75 -14.45 4.45 4.02
CA TYR A 75 -15.52 5.25 3.43
C TYR A 75 -16.76 5.20 4.32
N ARG A 76 -17.21 4.00 4.69
CA ARG A 76 -18.38 3.83 5.56
C ARG A 76 -18.20 4.49 6.93
N LEU A 77 -16.97 4.49 7.45
CA LEU A 77 -16.64 5.12 8.73
C LEU A 77 -16.63 6.65 8.65
N LEU A 78 -16.10 7.22 7.56
CA LEU A 78 -15.77 8.65 7.46
C LEU A 78 -16.71 9.44 6.53
N SER A 79 -17.61 8.78 5.78
CA SER A 79 -18.53 9.44 4.86
C SER A 79 -19.48 10.42 5.56
N GLY A 80 -19.76 10.20 6.85
CA GLY A 80 -20.55 11.11 7.68
C GLY A 80 -19.83 12.42 8.04
N VAL A 81 -18.49 12.46 7.92
CA VAL A 81 -17.68 13.66 8.20
C VAL A 81 -17.64 14.57 6.97
N ASN A 82 -17.28 14.02 5.82
CA ASN A 82 -17.31 14.73 4.54
C ASN A 82 -17.38 13.73 3.38
N LYS A 83 -18.52 13.68 2.70
CA LYS A 83 -18.75 12.72 1.60
C LYS A 83 -17.81 12.93 0.41
N THR A 84 -17.46 14.17 0.08
CA THR A 84 -16.59 14.47 -1.06
C THR A 84 -15.18 13.94 -0.83
N HIS A 85 -14.58 14.19 0.33
CA HIS A 85 -13.25 13.66 0.65
C HIS A 85 -13.26 12.14 0.81
N ALA A 86 -14.33 11.56 1.39
CA ALA A 86 -14.45 10.12 1.47
C ALA A 86 -14.52 9.46 0.09
N SER A 87 -15.28 10.04 -0.85
CA SER A 87 -15.34 9.55 -2.24
C SER A 87 -14.01 9.73 -2.97
N LEU A 88 -13.31 10.85 -2.75
CA LEU A 88 -11.98 11.08 -3.34
C LEU A 88 -10.95 10.05 -2.85
N MET A 89 -10.97 9.74 -1.56
CA MET A 89 -10.15 8.68 -0.97
C MET A 89 -10.38 7.33 -1.65
N VAL A 90 -11.65 6.94 -1.86
CA VAL A 90 -11.99 5.70 -2.59
C VAL A 90 -11.49 5.75 -4.04
N ALA A 91 -11.74 6.85 -4.76
CA ALA A 91 -11.33 6.98 -6.15
C ALA A 91 -9.82 6.81 -6.33
N LEU A 92 -9.01 7.43 -5.48
CA LEU A 92 -7.55 7.33 -5.53
C LEU A 92 -7.06 5.90 -5.23
N VAL A 93 -7.66 5.22 -4.26
CA VAL A 93 -7.32 3.82 -3.97
C VAL A 93 -7.72 2.89 -5.12
N LEU A 94 -8.87 3.09 -5.76
CA LEU A 94 -9.28 2.24 -6.88
C LEU A 94 -8.33 2.39 -8.08
N VAL A 95 -7.84 3.60 -8.36
CA VAL A 95 -6.79 3.82 -9.37
C VAL A 95 -5.50 3.10 -8.97
N SER A 96 -5.06 3.23 -7.71
CA SER A 96 -3.89 2.52 -7.18
C SER A 96 -4.00 1.00 -7.35
N VAL A 97 -5.17 0.44 -7.02
CA VAL A 97 -5.43 -1.00 -7.13
C VAL A 97 -5.43 -1.45 -8.58
N ALA A 98 -6.01 -0.67 -9.50
CA ALA A 98 -5.97 -0.98 -10.93
C ALA A 98 -4.52 -1.01 -11.46
N VAL A 99 -3.70 -0.02 -11.06
CA VAL A 99 -2.25 -0.02 -11.37
C VAL A 99 -1.57 -1.25 -10.76
N GLY A 100 -1.89 -1.60 -9.52
CA GLY A 100 -1.38 -2.78 -8.82
C GLY A 100 -1.65 -4.09 -9.58
N PHE A 101 -2.91 -4.34 -9.98
CA PHE A 101 -3.26 -5.53 -10.75
C PHE A 101 -2.53 -5.59 -12.09
N MET A 102 -2.45 -4.47 -12.81
CA MET A 102 -1.69 -4.42 -14.06
C MET A 102 -0.21 -4.67 -13.83
N ASN A 103 0.34 -4.21 -12.71
CA ASN A 103 1.75 -4.42 -12.39
C ASN A 103 2.07 -5.90 -12.13
N VAL A 104 1.16 -6.67 -11.53
CA VAL A 104 1.33 -8.12 -11.30
C VAL A 104 1.61 -8.89 -12.59
N VAL A 105 1.06 -8.44 -13.72
CA VAL A 105 1.32 -9.03 -15.05
C VAL A 105 2.82 -9.06 -15.36
N ASN A 106 3.59 -8.07 -14.91
CA ASN A 106 5.04 -8.05 -15.12
C ASN A 106 5.74 -9.22 -14.41
N ASN A 107 5.35 -9.57 -13.19
CA ASN A 107 5.92 -10.74 -12.50
C ASN A 107 5.51 -12.05 -13.18
N ILE A 108 4.27 -12.15 -13.66
CA ILE A 108 3.79 -13.32 -14.41
C ILE A 108 4.57 -13.47 -15.72
N ALA A 109 4.80 -12.36 -16.44
CA ALA A 109 5.59 -12.34 -17.67
C ALA A 109 7.04 -12.77 -17.40
N ALA A 110 7.67 -12.24 -16.34
CA ALA A 110 9.02 -12.64 -15.95
C ALA A 110 9.12 -14.15 -15.68
N LEU A 111 8.19 -14.71 -14.89
CA LEU A 111 8.19 -16.16 -14.62
C LEU A 111 7.98 -16.99 -15.89
N THR A 112 7.09 -16.55 -16.78
CA THR A 112 6.82 -17.24 -18.05
C THR A 112 8.06 -17.28 -18.94
N LEU A 113 8.80 -16.17 -19.00
CA LEU A 113 10.06 -16.06 -19.74
C LEU A 113 11.17 -16.91 -19.12
N PHE A 114 11.33 -16.89 -17.79
CA PHE A 114 12.35 -17.71 -17.13
C PHE A 114 12.14 -19.21 -17.36
N ARG A 115 10.89 -19.68 -17.34
CA ARG A 115 10.52 -21.08 -17.62
C ARG A 115 10.74 -21.48 -19.08
N GLY A 116 10.71 -20.53 -20.02
CA GLY A 116 10.93 -20.78 -21.44
C GLY A 116 9.86 -21.66 -22.07
N ALA A 117 8.60 -21.20 -22.08
CA ALA A 117 7.48 -21.90 -22.73
C ALA A 117 7.74 -22.21 -24.22
N ASP A 118 7.09 -23.24 -24.77
CA ASP A 118 7.38 -23.76 -26.13
C ASP A 118 7.34 -22.70 -27.25
N PHE A 119 6.44 -21.72 -27.14
CA PHE A 119 6.32 -20.62 -28.10
C PHE A 119 7.52 -19.64 -28.09
N LEU A 120 8.39 -19.75 -27.08
CA LEU A 120 9.61 -18.95 -26.91
C LEU A 120 10.88 -19.66 -27.41
N SER A 121 10.74 -20.84 -28.03
CA SER A 121 11.86 -21.66 -28.55
C SER A 121 12.77 -20.95 -29.55
N VAL A 122 12.32 -19.84 -30.15
CA VAL A 122 13.12 -19.00 -31.06
C VAL A 122 14.17 -18.18 -30.31
N PHE A 123 13.96 -17.90 -29.01
CA PHE A 123 14.91 -17.17 -28.18
C PHE A 123 15.90 -18.12 -27.51
N ASN A 124 17.16 -17.68 -27.39
CA ASN A 124 18.10 -18.38 -26.54
C ASN A 124 17.88 -18.05 -25.05
N LYS A 125 18.43 -18.88 -24.16
CA LYS A 125 18.24 -18.74 -22.71
C LYS A 125 18.71 -17.37 -22.17
N GLY A 126 19.84 -16.86 -22.65
CA GLY A 126 20.34 -15.54 -22.24
C GLY A 126 19.42 -14.39 -22.63
N GLN A 127 18.80 -14.45 -23.82
CA GLN A 127 17.79 -13.49 -24.25
C GLN A 127 16.54 -13.55 -23.37
N LEU A 128 16.07 -14.75 -23.05
CA LEU A 128 14.92 -14.94 -22.16
C LEU A 128 15.18 -14.40 -20.75
N ASP A 129 16.36 -14.66 -20.19
CA ASP A 129 16.74 -14.17 -18.86
C ASP A 129 16.84 -12.64 -18.84
N ALA A 130 17.39 -12.02 -19.88
CA ALA A 130 17.44 -10.57 -20.01
C ALA A 130 16.03 -9.94 -20.13
N LEU A 131 15.14 -10.52 -20.94
CA LEU A 131 13.75 -10.07 -21.08
C LEU A 131 12.97 -10.25 -19.77
N ALA A 132 13.13 -11.38 -19.10
CA ALA A 132 12.49 -11.62 -17.81
C ALA A 132 12.96 -10.62 -16.75
N MET A 133 14.25 -10.30 -16.73
CA MET A 133 14.81 -9.29 -15.84
C MET A 133 14.30 -7.88 -16.15
N LEU A 134 14.04 -7.56 -17.43
CA LEU A 134 13.34 -6.33 -17.83
C LEU A 134 11.94 -6.27 -17.20
N PHE A 135 11.16 -7.34 -17.27
CA PHE A 135 9.84 -7.38 -16.66
C PHE A 135 9.89 -7.23 -15.13
N LEU A 136 10.84 -7.87 -14.44
CA LEU A 136 11.04 -7.64 -13.00
C LEU A 136 11.39 -6.16 -12.69
N ARG A 137 12.18 -5.50 -13.55
CA ARG A 137 12.48 -4.07 -13.40
C ARG A 137 11.26 -3.20 -13.68
N LEU A 138 10.45 -3.53 -14.70
CA LEU A 138 9.19 -2.85 -14.98
C LEU A 138 8.21 -3.01 -13.82
N HIS A 139 8.17 -4.17 -13.17
CA HIS A 139 7.42 -4.37 -11.94
C HIS A 139 7.85 -3.36 -10.86
N SER A 140 9.16 -3.21 -10.62
CA SER A 140 9.67 -2.21 -9.67
C SER A 140 9.29 -0.78 -10.05
N GLN A 141 9.33 -0.42 -11.35
CA GLN A 141 8.91 0.90 -11.81
C GLN A 141 7.40 1.12 -11.66
N GLY A 142 6.59 0.08 -11.90
CA GLY A 142 5.14 0.14 -11.65
C GLY A 142 4.81 0.38 -10.18
N LEU A 143 5.63 -0.13 -9.24
CA LEU A 143 5.51 0.19 -7.82
C LEU A 143 5.82 1.66 -7.54
N VAL A 144 6.86 2.24 -8.16
CA VAL A 144 7.18 3.68 -8.02
C VAL A 144 6.03 4.55 -8.53
N ILE A 145 5.36 4.16 -9.61
CA ILE A 145 4.15 4.86 -10.09
C ILE A 145 3.01 4.71 -9.08
N ASN A 146 2.80 3.50 -8.56
CA ASN A 146 1.74 3.23 -7.60
C ASN A 146 1.94 3.96 -6.26
N GLU A 147 3.20 4.17 -5.87
CA GLU A 147 3.61 4.91 -4.67
C GLU A 147 3.03 6.33 -4.65
N MET A 148 2.90 6.99 -5.81
CA MET A 148 2.21 8.28 -5.91
C MET A 148 0.77 8.18 -5.39
N PHE A 149 0.04 7.13 -5.79
CA PHE A 149 -1.34 6.95 -5.36
C PHE A 149 -1.44 6.47 -3.90
N TRP A 150 -0.46 5.71 -3.39
CA TRP A 150 -0.30 5.41 -1.97
C TRP A 150 -0.10 6.68 -1.12
N GLY A 151 0.51 7.72 -1.68
CA GLY A 151 0.55 9.04 -1.06
C GLY A 151 -0.78 9.78 -1.16
N LEU A 152 -1.27 9.96 -2.40
CA LEU A 152 -2.40 10.85 -2.68
C LEU A 152 -3.67 10.51 -1.90
N TRP A 153 -3.99 9.22 -1.69
CA TRP A 153 -5.18 8.85 -0.91
C TRP A 153 -5.08 9.19 0.58
N LEU A 154 -3.86 9.31 1.12
CA LEU A 154 -3.63 9.70 2.52
C LEU A 154 -3.98 11.17 2.77
N PHE A 155 -3.99 12.02 1.73
CA PHE A 155 -4.43 13.40 1.87
C PHE A 155 -5.90 13.54 2.28
N PRO A 156 -6.90 13.06 1.50
CA PRO A 156 -8.29 13.12 1.92
C PRO A 156 -8.54 12.31 3.19
N PHE A 157 -7.84 11.19 3.38
CA PHE A 157 -7.94 10.40 4.60
C PHE A 157 -7.49 11.21 5.83
N GLY A 158 -6.31 11.85 5.78
CA GLY A 158 -5.79 12.69 6.86
C GLY A 158 -6.71 13.87 7.18
N VAL A 159 -7.27 14.54 6.17
CA VAL A 159 -8.26 15.62 6.37
C VAL A 159 -9.52 15.09 7.06
N LEU A 160 -10.03 13.92 6.66
CA LEU A 160 -11.18 13.29 7.32
C LEU A 160 -10.87 12.93 8.77
N VAL A 161 -9.68 12.39 9.06
CA VAL A 161 -9.23 12.09 10.42
C VAL A 161 -9.22 13.36 11.28
N MET A 162 -8.67 14.46 10.77
CA MET A 162 -8.63 15.74 11.50
C MET A 162 -10.01 16.32 11.79
N ARG A 163 -10.96 16.12 10.88
CA ARG A 163 -12.34 16.64 10.98
C ARG A 163 -13.30 15.69 11.71
N SER A 164 -12.92 14.44 11.92
CA SER A 164 -13.79 13.40 12.46
C SER A 164 -14.24 13.63 13.91
N GLY A 165 -13.44 14.31 14.73
CA GLY A 165 -13.72 14.52 16.16
C GLY A 165 -13.57 13.28 17.05
N PHE A 166 -13.60 12.07 16.47
CA PHE A 166 -13.42 10.79 17.17
C PHE A 166 -12.04 10.15 16.97
N LEU A 167 -11.21 10.69 16.05
CA LEU A 167 -9.80 10.30 15.87
C LEU A 167 -8.85 11.46 16.25
N PRO A 168 -7.65 11.16 16.77
CA PRO A 168 -6.66 12.18 17.11
C PRO A 168 -6.21 12.96 15.87
N ARG A 169 -6.32 14.30 15.94
CA ARG A 169 -5.89 15.20 14.86
C ARG A 169 -4.41 15.05 14.49
N ILE A 170 -3.56 14.70 15.47
CA ILE A 170 -2.13 14.47 15.25
C ILE A 170 -1.86 13.35 14.23
N LEU A 171 -2.68 12.29 14.24
CA LEU A 171 -2.57 11.20 13.26
C LEU A 171 -2.96 11.68 11.87
N GLY A 172 -3.98 12.53 11.77
CA GLY A 172 -4.39 13.12 10.49
C GLY A 172 -3.31 14.01 9.87
N VAL A 173 -2.62 14.82 10.69
CA VAL A 173 -1.47 15.62 10.22
C VAL A 173 -0.33 14.71 9.77
N TRP A 174 -0.03 13.64 10.52
CA TRP A 174 1.01 12.69 10.15
C TRP A 174 0.70 11.98 8.82
N LEU A 175 -0.57 11.61 8.57
CA LEU A 175 -0.99 11.05 7.28
C LEU A 175 -0.80 12.03 6.12
N ILE A 176 -1.04 13.34 6.34
CA ILE A 176 -0.78 14.36 5.31
C ILE A 176 0.72 14.50 5.04
N ILE A 177 1.56 14.47 6.08
CA ILE A 177 3.02 14.45 5.91
C ILE A 177 3.44 13.21 5.10
N ASN A 178 2.85 12.05 5.41
CA ASN A 178 3.11 10.80 4.71
C ASN A 178 2.68 10.86 3.22
N CYS A 179 1.56 11.53 2.91
CA CYS A 179 1.15 11.81 1.53
C CYS A 179 2.28 12.50 0.75
N PHE A 180 2.80 13.61 1.28
CA PHE A 180 3.86 14.35 0.59
C PHE A 180 5.16 13.57 0.50
N ALA A 181 5.47 12.75 1.52
CA ALA A 181 6.63 11.87 1.50
C ALA A 181 6.56 10.87 0.34
N TYR A 182 5.47 10.12 0.19
CA TYR A 182 5.28 9.18 -0.93
C TYR A 182 5.30 9.86 -2.29
N VAL A 183 4.62 11.01 -2.43
CA VAL A 183 4.64 11.76 -3.69
C VAL A 183 6.07 12.18 -4.02
N ALA A 184 6.82 12.73 -3.05
CA ALA A 184 8.22 13.10 -3.26
C ALA A 184 9.09 11.89 -3.63
N LEU A 185 8.88 10.73 -3.00
CA LEU A 185 9.59 9.48 -3.32
C LEU A 185 9.30 9.02 -4.75
N SER A 186 8.03 9.01 -5.14
CA SER A 186 7.61 8.62 -6.49
C SER A 186 8.23 9.54 -7.55
N PHE A 187 8.11 10.87 -7.39
CA PHE A 187 8.72 11.83 -8.31
C PHE A 187 10.24 11.72 -8.35
N THR A 188 10.89 11.51 -7.20
CA THR A 188 12.35 11.29 -7.15
C THR A 188 12.73 10.00 -7.87
N GLY A 189 11.99 8.91 -7.67
CA GLY A 189 12.22 7.64 -8.35
C GLY A 189 12.11 7.74 -9.87
N LEU A 190 11.18 8.55 -10.37
CA LEU A 190 10.95 8.74 -11.82
C LEU A 190 11.91 9.75 -12.47
N LEU A 191 12.16 10.88 -11.83
CA LEU A 191 12.91 11.98 -12.42
C LEU A 191 14.40 11.98 -12.05
N LEU A 192 14.72 11.50 -10.84
CA LEU A 192 16.04 11.63 -10.22
C LEU A 192 16.42 10.34 -9.46
N PRO A 193 16.44 9.16 -10.13
CA PRO A 193 16.61 7.86 -9.47
C PRO A 193 17.88 7.76 -8.63
N GLN A 194 18.93 8.52 -8.97
CA GLN A 194 20.19 8.59 -8.20
C GLN A 194 20.04 9.14 -6.78
N TYR A 195 18.97 9.89 -6.49
CA TYR A 195 18.70 10.45 -5.17
C TYR A 195 17.63 9.67 -4.38
N ASN A 196 17.09 8.58 -4.94
CA ASN A 196 15.99 7.85 -4.33
C ASN A 196 16.36 7.30 -2.94
N ASP A 197 17.57 6.76 -2.76
CA ASP A 197 18.03 6.27 -1.45
C ASP A 197 18.11 7.37 -0.38
N VAL A 198 18.52 8.57 -0.78
CA VAL A 198 18.61 9.73 0.13
C VAL A 198 17.20 10.22 0.48
N ALA A 199 16.33 10.35 -0.53
CA ALA A 199 14.93 10.71 -0.33
C ALA A 199 14.22 9.72 0.59
N PHE A 200 14.44 8.41 0.40
CA PHE A 200 13.86 7.36 1.25
C PHE A 200 14.28 7.50 2.71
N ARG A 201 15.56 7.76 3.00
CA ARG A 201 16.04 7.98 4.38
C ARG A 201 15.36 9.17 5.05
N ILE A 202 15.11 10.25 4.31
CA ILE A 202 14.43 11.45 4.80
C ILE A 202 12.94 11.19 5.01
N ALA A 203 12.30 10.48 4.08
CA ALA A 203 10.88 10.16 4.12
C ALA A 203 10.52 9.07 5.14
N PHE A 204 11.46 8.19 5.49
CA PHE A 204 11.24 7.01 6.33
C PHE A 204 10.45 7.28 7.63
N PRO A 205 10.73 8.35 8.41
CA PRO A 205 9.93 8.67 9.60
C PRO A 205 8.46 9.01 9.30
N ALA A 206 8.18 9.60 8.14
CA ALA A 206 6.82 9.97 7.74
C ALA A 206 5.96 8.73 7.44
N LEU A 207 6.57 7.66 6.91
CA LEU A 207 5.89 6.40 6.55
C LEU A 207 5.24 5.71 7.76
N PHE A 208 5.70 5.97 8.99
CA PHE A 208 5.11 5.41 10.21
C PHE A 208 3.71 5.98 10.54
N GLY A 209 3.27 7.06 9.89
CA GLY A 209 1.95 7.64 10.13
C GLY A 209 0.80 6.67 9.82
N GLU A 210 0.96 5.84 8.79
CA GLU A 210 0.00 4.77 8.48
C GLU A 210 -0.03 3.70 9.58
N MET A 211 1.14 3.25 10.04
CA MET A 211 1.21 2.27 11.13
C MET A 211 0.55 2.80 12.41
N ALA A 212 0.75 4.09 12.71
CA ALA A 212 0.14 4.72 13.87
C ALA A 212 -1.40 4.74 13.79
N ILE A 213 -1.98 5.07 12.62
CA ILE A 213 -3.45 5.08 12.47
C ILE A 213 -4.03 3.66 12.46
N VAL A 214 -3.33 2.69 11.88
CA VAL A 214 -3.72 1.27 11.91
C VAL A 214 -3.84 0.77 13.35
N LEU A 215 -2.79 0.98 14.14
CA LEU A 215 -2.75 0.58 15.54
C LEU A 215 -3.82 1.32 16.36
N TRP A 216 -4.07 2.59 16.07
CA TRP A 216 -5.13 3.35 16.74
C TRP A 216 -6.53 2.77 16.45
N LEU A 217 -6.86 2.56 15.17
CA LEU A 217 -8.16 2.01 14.76
C LEU A 217 -8.40 0.62 15.38
N LEU A 218 -7.35 -0.19 15.49
CA LEU A 218 -7.43 -1.54 16.03
C LEU A 218 -7.57 -1.56 17.56
N ILE A 219 -6.78 -0.76 18.28
CA ILE A 219 -6.74 -0.78 19.76
C ILE A 219 -7.82 0.11 20.37
N LYS A 220 -7.91 1.37 19.92
CA LYS A 220 -8.76 2.39 20.54
C LYS A 220 -10.13 2.51 19.89
N GLY A 221 -10.26 2.15 18.61
CA GLY A 221 -11.51 2.29 17.86
C GLY A 221 -11.87 3.75 17.56
N ALA A 222 -13.13 4.00 17.25
CA ALA A 222 -13.68 5.31 16.91
C ALA A 222 -14.65 5.73 18.03
N LYS A 223 -14.10 6.19 19.15
CA LYS A 223 -14.90 6.61 20.29
C LYS A 223 -15.44 8.02 20.03
N PRO A 224 -16.76 8.21 19.99
CA PRO A 224 -17.33 9.56 19.99
C PRO A 224 -16.82 10.32 21.21
N GLN A 225 -16.40 11.58 21.04
CA GLN A 225 -16.22 12.46 22.20
C GLN A 225 -17.57 12.61 22.90
N PRO A 226 -17.67 12.37 24.22
CA PRO A 226 -18.90 12.59 24.95
C PRO A 226 -19.14 14.10 25.05
N LEU A 227 -19.94 14.65 24.13
CA LEU A 227 -20.31 16.07 24.15
C LEU A 227 -21.51 16.38 25.06
N ASP A 228 -22.18 15.38 25.66
CA ASP A 228 -23.44 15.60 26.39
C ASP A 228 -23.42 15.30 27.90
N ALA A 229 -22.30 14.86 28.49
CA ALA A 229 -22.25 14.59 29.94
C ALA A 229 -22.08 15.86 30.81
N ALA A 230 -21.73 17.00 30.21
CA ALA A 230 -21.54 18.27 30.93
C ALA A 230 -22.79 19.17 30.95
N ALA A 231 -23.82 18.86 30.14
CA ALA A 231 -25.05 19.65 30.09
C ALA A 231 -26.13 19.15 31.06
N SER A 232 -26.00 17.94 31.62
CA SER A 232 -26.96 17.37 32.57
C SER A 232 -26.62 17.61 34.05
N SER A 233 -25.47 18.21 34.37
CA SER A 233 -25.05 18.50 35.76
C SER A 233 -25.23 19.96 36.18
N SER A 234 -25.66 20.85 35.28
CA SER A 234 -25.93 22.27 35.59
C SER A 234 -27.42 22.60 35.75
N ALA A 235 -28.30 21.61 35.65
CA ALA A 235 -29.75 21.76 35.84
C ALA A 235 -30.26 21.22 37.20
N GLY A 236 -29.37 20.85 38.11
CA GLY A 236 -29.72 20.35 39.44
C GLY A 236 -28.67 20.72 40.48
N GLY A 237 -28.79 21.93 41.03
CA GLY A 237 -27.95 22.46 42.10
C GLY A 237 -28.32 23.89 42.43
#